data_AF-A0A847YD36-F1
#
_entry.id   AF-A0A847YD36-F1
#
_cell.length_a   1.000
_cell.length_b   1.000
_cell.length_c   1.000
_cell.angle_alpha   90.00
_cell.angle_beta   90.00
_cell.angle_gamma   90.00
#
_symmetry.space_group_name_H-M   'P 1'
#
loop_
_entity.id
_entity.type
_entity.pdbx_description
1 polymer ?
#
loop_
_entity_poly.entity_id
_entity_poly.type
_entity_poly.pdbx_seq_one_letter_code
_entity_poly.pdbx_strand_id
1 'polypeptide(L)' 'PLCEECLKQGIVKEADLVHHIIPVDKDPSLILVMDNLMSVCNHCHQVIHSRGGG' A
#
# COMPACT_ATOMS: atom_id res chain seq x y z
N PRO A 1 4.17 -1.70 -12.51
CA PRO A 1 4.61 -0.95 -11.30
C PRO A 1 5.24 -1.94 -10.31
N LEU A 2 6.23 -1.52 -9.52
CA LEU A 2 6.86 -2.39 -8.52
C LEU A 2 6.21 -2.20 -7.15
N CYS A 3 6.24 -3.26 -6.33
CA CYS A 3 5.86 -3.20 -4.93
C CYS A 3 6.85 -2.30 -4.18
N GLU A 4 6.37 -1.15 -3.71
CA GLU A 4 7.21 -0.14 -3.05
C GLU A 4 7.84 -0.67 -1.76
N GLU A 5 7.13 -1.52 -1.02
CA GLU A 5 7.66 -2.12 0.20
C GLU A 5 8.74 -3.18 -0.07
N CYS A 6 8.59 -3.96 -1.14
CA CYS A 6 9.65 -4.87 -1.57
C CYS A 6 10.87 -4.10 -2.06
N LEU A 7 10.65 -3.01 -2.80
CA LEU A 7 11.72 -2.19 -3.36
C LEU A 7 12.57 -1.53 -2.25
N LYS A 8 11.95 -1.07 -1.15
CA LYS A 8 12.67 -0.57 0.05
C LYS A 8 13.61 -1.60 0.66
N GLN A 9 13.32 -2.89 0.47
CA GLN A 9 14.13 -4.01 0.94
C GLN A 9 15.09 -4.54 -0.13
N GLY A 10 15.20 -3.86 -1.28
CA GLY A 10 16.03 -4.29 -2.41
C GLY A 10 15.46 -5.45 -3.22
N ILE A 11 14.19 -5.78 -3.03
CA ILE A 11 13.50 -6.88 -3.72
C ILE A 11 12.72 -6.32 -4.91
N VAL A 12 13.07 -6.77 -6.12
CA VAL A 12 12.30 -6.43 -7.33
C VAL A 12 11.11 -7.38 -7.43
N LYS A 13 9.92 -6.85 -7.13
CA LYS A 13 8.65 -7.58 -7.20
C LYS A 13 7.58 -6.68 -7.79
N GLU A 14 6.76 -7.20 -8.68
CA GLU A 14 5.62 -6.47 -9.23
C GLU A 14 4.56 -6.20 -8.16
N ALA A 15 3.87 -5.07 -8.28
CA ALA A 15 2.71 -4.76 -7.46
C ALA A 15 1.47 -5.46 -8.02
N ASP A 16 0.62 -5.98 -7.12
CA ASP A 16 -0.66 -6.60 -7.47
C ASP A 16 -1.82 -5.61 -7.32
N LEU A 17 -1.69 -4.65 -6.39
CA LEU A 17 -2.74 -3.70 -6.04
C LEU A 17 -2.20 -2.37 -5.51
N VAL A 18 -3.11 -1.42 -5.34
CA VAL A 18 -2.86 -0.13 -4.68
C VAL A 18 -3.49 -0.16 -3.28
N HIS A 19 -2.72 0.28 -2.29
CA HIS A 19 -3.11 0.38 -0.88
C HIS A 19 -3.29 1.84 -0.48
N HIS A 20 -4.33 2.15 0.30
CA HIS A 20 -4.50 3.46 0.92
C HIS A 20 -3.78 3.48 2.28
N ILE A 21 -2.78 4.35 2.43
CA ILE A 21 -1.99 4.48 3.68
C ILE A 21 -2.90 4.94 4.83
N ILE A 22 -3.73 5.96 4.57
CA ILE A 22 -4.85 6.36 5.40
C ILE A 22 -6.12 5.77 4.77
N PRO A 23 -6.80 4.85 5.47
CA PRO A 23 -8.04 4.24 5.02
C PRO A 23 -9.13 5.25 4.64
N VAL A 24 -9.92 4.87 3.65
CA VAL A 24 -10.99 5.72 3.08
C VAL A 24 -12.06 6.08 4.11
N ASP A 25 -12.35 5.19 5.06
CA ASP A 25 -13.32 5.42 6.13
C ASP A 25 -12.82 6.42 7.20
N LYS A 26 -11.50 6.59 7.34
CA LYS A 26 -10.88 7.58 8.23
C LYS A 26 -10.80 8.96 7.59
N ASP A 27 -10.45 9.04 6.31
CA ASP A 27 -10.42 10.30 5.56
C ASP A 27 -10.76 10.11 4.07
N PRO A 28 -12.03 10.29 3.69
CA PRO A 28 -12.46 10.19 2.29
C PRO A 28 -11.84 11.24 1.36
N SER A 29 -11.30 12.35 1.90
CA SER A 29 -10.68 13.38 1.07
C SER A 29 -9.36 12.91 0.43
N LEU A 30 -8.77 11.83 0.98
CA LEU A 30 -7.48 11.30 0.55
C LEU A 30 -7.56 10.15 -0.47
N ILE A 31 -8.76 9.78 -0.94
CA ILE A 31 -8.97 8.64 -1.85
C ILE A 31 -8.11 8.73 -3.13
N LEU A 32 -7.95 9.94 -3.68
CA LEU A 32 -7.21 10.17 -4.93
C LEU A 32 -5.89 10.91 -4.72
N VAL A 33 -5.45 11.07 -3.47
CA VAL A 33 -4.19 11.73 -3.14
C VAL A 33 -3.06 10.73 -3.35
N MET A 34 -2.20 10.98 -4.34
CA MET A 34 -1.11 10.06 -4.72
C MET A 34 -0.20 9.69 -3.55
N ASP A 35 0.10 10.65 -2.67
CA ASP A 35 0.93 10.41 -1.48
C ASP A 35 0.25 9.52 -0.43
N ASN A 36 -1.07 9.32 -0.54
CA ASN A 36 -1.84 8.38 0.28
C ASN A 36 -2.01 7.00 -0.39
N LEU A 37 -1.50 6.82 -1.61
CA LEU A 37 -1.60 5.57 -2.37
C LEU A 37 -0.23 4.90 -2.48
N MET A 38 -0.20 3.58 -2.32
CA MET A 38 1.03 2.80 -2.42
C MET A 38 0.82 1.56 -3.29
N SER A 39 1.68 1.36 -4.29
CA SER A 39 1.71 0.14 -5.09
C SER A 39 2.36 -1.00 -4.31
N VAL A 40 1.61 -2.05 -4.01
CA VAL A 40 2.09 -3.18 -3.20
C VAL A 40 1.71 -4.53 -3.80
N CYS A 41 2.49 -5.56 -3.49
CA CYS A 41 2.06 -6.94 -3.74
C CYS A 41 1.06 -7.42 -2.66
N ASN A 42 0.31 -8.47 -2.96
CA ASN A 42 -0.68 -9.06 -2.04
C ASN A 42 -0.09 -9.45 -0.68
N HIS A 43 1.16 -9.94 -0.66
CA HIS A 43 1.85 -10.29 0.58
C HIS A 43 2.09 -9.05 1.45
N CYS A 44 2.66 -7.98 0.87
CA CYS A 44 2.90 -6.74 1.60
C CYS A 44 1.59 -6.09 2.05
N HIS A 45 0.55 -6.13 1.22
CA HIS A 45 -0.77 -5.64 1.59
C HIS A 45 -1.33 -6.34 2.83
N GLN A 46 -1.28 -7.67 2.88
CA GLN A 46 -1.72 -8.44 4.05
C GLN A 46 -0.89 -8.13 5.30
N VAL A 47 0.43 -7.96 5.14
CA VAL A 47 1.33 -7.59 6.24
C VAL A 47 0.99 -6.22 6.80
N ILE A 48 0.69 -5.24 5.94
CA ILE A 48 0.31 -3.88 6.37
C ILE A 48 -0.99 -3.93 7.19
N HIS A 49 -2.04 -4.58 6.67
CA HIS A 49 -3.32 -4.76 7.40
C HIS A 49 -3.15 -5.52 8.72
N SER A 50 -2.22 -6.48 8.77
CA SER A 50 -1.94 -7.24 9.99
C SER A 50 -1.17 -6.44 11.04
N ARG A 51 -0.44 -5.39 10.64
CA ARG A 51 0.42 -4.58 11.53
C ARG A 51 -0.26 -3.31 12.03
N GLY A 52 -1.20 -2.76 11.26
CA GLY A 52 -1.97 -1.58 11.64
C GLY A 52 -3.34 -1.70 11.00
N GLY A 53 -4.36 -1.96 11.83
CA GLY A 53 -5.72 -2.26 11.40
C GLY A 53 -6.27 -1.30 10.35
N GLY A 54 -7.14 -1.87 9.51
CA GLY A 54 -7.74 -1.25 8.34
C GLY A 54 -8.47 0.05 8.55
#